data_AF-A0ABD3PS22-F1
#
_entry.id   AF-A0ABD3PS22-F1
#
_cell.length_a   1.000
_cell.length_b   1.000
_cell.length_c   1.000
_cell.angle_alpha   90.00
_cell.angle_beta   90.00
_cell.angle_gamma   90.00
#
_symmetry.space_group_name_H-M   'P 1'
#
loop_
_entity.id
_entity.type
_entity.pdbx_description
1 polymer ?
#
loop_
_entity_poly.entity_id
_entity_poly.type
_entity_poly.pdbx_seq_one_letter_code
_entity_poly.pdbx_strand_id
1 'polypeptide(L)'
;MSPDRAAEEEMLSLQSELRAHFRHASYAPALEVAGRLLKLASSHFGDRHPATASAHNNVGLMNKMLGRYDAAKEAYHESLRVYGEVCGRDHASYAAALSNLGMLERGRAMEGEAEEAATAANDGDEVEDTTSEGGGDGAADRPPRPTKLSAMERMRLNESAIEYLDEAYRIRLAELGRDHPHTVSSRSQLGSVMAATVVAERRGLMGGLVEAELRKLKRSRNVKDPSDMEAYVPEAIAKAASGASSRSRLTRRRWETAEEHLRGALDTAVENPRGEGVDSPLMSLPPVVVGEDPGRSASTSRVENGGGGGLATIPSRREGKVGLSKKDKKRLGKEKIRDKRRANATAHLGGGIETNDNDDVVGGGGGKLVAVQGAAAKVTTLSAATAAQNLAVFLKNYADWTRLSLLDESTGDDYSREERRREGAELLDRTIWEARHLYESALHVRSSILPPHHPDVIATKYSLAELLDYPATTTTPGAATVGSDRVRANRLREEILSAYNVEEREEDGS
;
A
#
# COMPACT_ATOMS: atom_id res chain seq x y z
N MET A 1 -25.85 35.98 -7.37
CA MET A 1 -25.58 34.71 -6.67
C MET A 1 -25.43 35.00 -5.20
N SER A 2 -25.89 34.11 -4.31
CA SER A 2 -25.62 34.25 -2.87
C SER A 2 -24.11 34.04 -2.61
N PRO A 3 -23.56 34.66 -1.55
CA PRO A 3 -22.16 34.44 -1.14
C PRO A 3 -21.83 32.96 -0.92
N ASP A 4 -22.75 32.19 -0.35
CA ASP A 4 -22.57 30.77 -0.08
C ASP A 4 -22.42 29.95 -1.36
N ARG A 5 -23.27 30.22 -2.36
CA ARG A 5 -23.19 29.53 -3.64
C ARG A 5 -21.90 29.86 -4.41
N ALA A 6 -21.39 31.08 -4.29
CA ALA A 6 -20.13 31.47 -4.90
C ALA A 6 -18.93 30.74 -4.26
N ALA A 7 -18.93 30.60 -2.93
CA ALA A 7 -17.89 29.85 -2.21
C ALA A 7 -17.91 28.36 -2.58
N GLU A 8 -19.09 27.74 -2.67
CA GLU A 8 -19.24 26.34 -3.08
C GLU A 8 -18.78 26.10 -4.52
N GLU A 9 -19.14 26.98 -5.47
CA GLU A 9 -18.68 26.90 -6.86
C GLU A 9 -17.15 27.05 -6.96
N GLU A 10 -16.54 27.96 -6.19
CA GLU A 10 -15.09 28.09 -6.11
C GLU A 10 -14.43 26.83 -5.54
N MET A 11 -14.99 26.23 -4.48
CA MET A 11 -14.49 24.98 -3.93
C MET A 11 -14.53 23.82 -4.94
N LEU A 12 -15.60 23.71 -5.72
CA LEU A 12 -15.70 22.70 -6.79
C LEU A 12 -14.67 22.93 -7.91
N SER A 13 -14.41 24.20 -8.25
CA SER A 13 -13.35 24.58 -9.19
C SER A 13 -11.98 24.16 -8.67
N LEU A 14 -11.65 24.52 -7.42
CA LEU A 14 -10.38 24.15 -6.78
C LEU A 14 -10.21 22.64 -6.64
N GLN A 15 -11.28 21.89 -6.35
CA GLN A 15 -11.23 20.43 -6.35
C GLN A 15 -10.91 19.84 -7.73
N SER A 16 -11.43 20.46 -8.79
CA SER A 16 -11.19 20.02 -10.16
C SER A 16 -9.75 20.30 -10.58
N GLU A 17 -9.25 21.50 -10.27
CA GLU A 17 -7.85 21.91 -10.46
C GLU A 17 -6.88 20.99 -9.70
N LEU A 18 -7.18 20.70 -8.43
CA LEU A 18 -6.40 19.78 -7.60
C LEU A 18 -6.32 18.38 -8.23
N ARG A 19 -7.45 17.83 -8.69
CA ARG A 19 -7.48 16.52 -9.37
C ARG A 19 -6.69 16.53 -10.67
N ALA A 20 -6.70 17.63 -11.41
CA ALA A 20 -5.92 17.78 -12.63
C ALA A 20 -4.42 17.76 -12.31
N HIS A 21 -3.94 18.62 -11.41
CA HIS A 21 -2.53 18.63 -11.01
C HIS A 21 -2.09 17.27 -10.46
N PHE A 22 -2.90 16.62 -9.63
CA PHE A 22 -2.60 15.29 -9.13
C PHE A 22 -2.45 14.25 -10.25
N ARG A 23 -3.36 14.25 -11.25
CA ARG A 23 -3.28 13.36 -12.41
C ARG A 23 -2.02 13.59 -13.26
N HIS A 24 -1.49 14.79 -13.26
CA HIS A 24 -0.26 15.14 -13.98
C HIS A 24 0.99 15.04 -13.10
N ALA A 25 0.88 14.49 -11.88
CA ALA A 25 1.96 14.42 -10.91
C ALA A 25 2.59 15.78 -10.52
N SER A 26 1.89 16.88 -10.75
CA SER A 26 2.33 18.24 -10.42
C SER A 26 2.02 18.57 -8.94
N TYR A 27 2.75 17.94 -8.01
CA TYR A 27 2.38 17.95 -6.59
C TYR A 27 2.61 19.29 -5.87
N ALA A 28 3.58 20.09 -6.31
CA ALA A 28 3.83 21.41 -5.72
C ALA A 28 2.67 22.40 -6.02
N PRO A 29 2.25 22.60 -7.28
CA PRO A 29 1.02 23.35 -7.58
C PRO A 29 -0.22 22.77 -6.89
N ALA A 30 -0.35 21.44 -6.86
CA ALA A 30 -1.45 20.77 -6.18
C ALA A 30 -1.50 21.10 -4.68
N LEU A 31 -0.35 21.22 -4.01
CA LEU A 31 -0.28 21.60 -2.60
C LEU A 31 -0.79 23.03 -2.37
N GLU A 32 -0.47 23.97 -3.26
CA GLU A 32 -0.98 25.34 -3.18
C GLU A 32 -2.51 25.38 -3.30
N VAL A 33 -3.06 24.65 -4.28
CA VAL A 33 -4.51 24.52 -4.48
C VAL A 33 -5.18 23.85 -3.26
N ALA A 34 -4.57 22.81 -2.70
CA ALA A 34 -5.07 22.16 -1.49
C ALA A 34 -5.06 23.12 -0.28
N GLY A 35 -4.04 23.97 -0.15
CA GLY A 35 -3.98 25.02 0.87
C GLY A 35 -5.06 26.10 0.71
N ARG A 36 -5.33 26.52 -0.52
CA ARG A 36 -6.45 27.43 -0.84
C ARG A 36 -7.80 26.79 -0.49
N LEU A 37 -8.01 25.52 -0.86
CA LEU A 37 -9.20 24.76 -0.53
C LEU A 37 -9.41 24.68 0.99
N LEU A 38 -8.34 24.41 1.74
CA LEU A 38 -8.39 24.37 3.21
C LEU A 38 -8.80 25.72 3.80
N LYS A 39 -8.15 26.81 3.34
CA LYS A 39 -8.47 28.16 3.81
C LYS A 39 -9.93 28.53 3.55
N LEU A 40 -10.42 28.24 2.33
CA LEU A 40 -11.80 28.52 1.94
C LEU A 40 -12.79 27.68 2.76
N ALA A 41 -12.55 26.37 2.91
CA ALA A 41 -13.38 25.46 3.70
C ALA A 41 -13.45 25.89 5.18
N SER A 42 -12.30 26.21 5.80
CA SER A 42 -12.25 26.73 7.17
C SER A 42 -12.99 28.05 7.32
N SER A 43 -12.85 29.00 6.38
CA SER A 43 -13.52 30.29 6.48
C SER A 43 -15.04 30.20 6.28
N HIS A 44 -15.50 29.27 5.45
CA HIS A 44 -16.89 29.17 5.05
C HIS A 44 -17.69 28.25 5.98
N PHE A 45 -17.14 27.07 6.31
CA PHE A 45 -17.82 26.07 7.13
C PHE A 45 -17.29 25.97 8.58
N GLY A 46 -16.14 26.59 8.86
CA GLY A 46 -15.43 26.46 10.14
C GLY A 46 -14.50 25.25 10.23
N ASP A 47 -13.72 25.19 11.31
CA ASP A 47 -12.68 24.16 11.50
C ASP A 47 -13.25 22.78 11.86
N ARG A 48 -14.52 22.71 12.26
CA ARG A 48 -15.21 21.46 12.64
C ARG A 48 -16.22 21.06 11.58
N HIS A 49 -15.76 20.89 10.35
CA HIS A 49 -16.60 20.50 9.22
C HIS A 49 -15.95 19.40 8.36
N PRO A 50 -16.72 18.44 7.80
CA PRO A 50 -16.18 17.40 6.93
C PRO A 50 -15.40 17.94 5.72
N ALA A 51 -15.81 19.07 5.14
CA ALA A 51 -15.08 19.69 4.02
C ALA A 51 -13.68 20.16 4.44
N THR A 52 -13.54 20.71 5.65
CA THR A 52 -12.24 21.11 6.22
C THR A 52 -11.37 19.90 6.51
N ALA A 53 -11.95 18.83 7.05
CA ALA A 53 -11.25 17.56 7.25
C ALA A 53 -10.77 16.94 5.92
N SER A 54 -11.57 17.02 4.86
CA SER A 54 -11.20 16.58 3.51
C SER A 54 -10.06 17.42 2.94
N ALA A 55 -10.07 18.73 3.16
CA ALA A 55 -8.99 19.60 2.70
C ALA A 55 -7.66 19.31 3.43
N HIS A 56 -7.70 19.08 4.75
CA HIS A 56 -6.52 18.59 5.50
C HIS A 56 -6.00 17.27 4.94
N ASN A 57 -6.89 16.33 4.61
CA ASN A 57 -6.50 15.06 4.00
C ASN A 57 -5.79 15.26 2.64
N ASN A 58 -6.25 16.20 1.82
CA ASN A 58 -5.61 16.54 0.55
C ASN A 58 -4.24 17.19 0.74
N VAL A 59 -4.11 18.11 1.70
CA VAL A 59 -2.81 18.70 2.09
C VAL A 59 -1.84 17.61 2.54
N GLY A 60 -2.30 16.64 3.33
CA GLY A 60 -1.51 15.49 3.74
C GLY A 60 -1.04 14.65 2.56
N LEU A 61 -1.93 14.41 1.59
CA LEU A 61 -1.60 13.66 0.37
C LEU A 61 -0.55 14.36 -0.47
N MET A 62 -0.66 15.67 -0.68
CA MET A 62 0.32 16.41 -1.48
C MET A 62 1.69 16.46 -0.78
N ASN A 63 1.73 16.68 0.54
CA ASN A 63 2.98 16.64 1.30
C ASN A 63 3.64 15.25 1.24
N LYS A 64 2.85 14.16 1.32
CA LYS A 64 3.36 12.81 1.13
C LYS A 64 4.02 12.65 -0.24
N MET A 65 3.37 13.09 -1.31
CA MET A 65 3.90 12.96 -2.68
C MET A 65 5.18 13.79 -2.89
N LEU A 66 5.39 14.84 -2.09
CA LEU A 66 6.60 15.66 -2.06
C LEU A 66 7.68 15.15 -1.09
N GLY A 67 7.50 13.97 -0.46
CA GLY A 67 8.44 13.43 0.52
C GLY A 67 8.45 14.17 1.88
N ARG A 68 7.50 15.07 2.13
CA ARG A 68 7.38 15.85 3.37
C ARG A 68 6.58 15.06 4.42
N TYR A 69 7.14 13.96 4.93
CA TYR A 69 6.40 13.00 5.76
C TYR A 69 5.84 13.58 7.06
N ASP A 70 6.57 14.44 7.75
CA ASP A 70 6.11 15.00 9.02
C ASP A 70 4.92 15.94 8.81
N ALA A 71 5.00 16.84 7.83
CA ALA A 71 3.88 17.71 7.45
C ALA A 71 2.66 16.91 6.97
N ALA A 72 2.89 15.82 6.22
CA ALA A 72 1.81 14.93 5.80
C ALA A 72 1.12 14.26 7.00
N LYS A 73 1.91 13.78 7.97
CA LYS A 73 1.41 13.12 9.17
C LYS A 73 0.57 14.06 10.02
N GLU A 74 1.02 15.30 10.22
CA GLU A 74 0.27 16.33 10.94
C GLU A 74 -1.08 16.60 10.27
N ALA A 75 -1.09 16.81 8.95
CA ALA A 75 -2.32 17.07 8.21
C ALA A 75 -3.31 15.90 8.26
N TYR A 76 -2.85 14.64 8.15
CA TYR A 76 -3.72 13.48 8.30
C TYR A 76 -4.26 13.32 9.73
N HIS A 77 -3.45 13.61 10.75
CA HIS A 77 -3.93 13.58 12.12
C HIS A 77 -5.02 14.63 12.38
N GLU A 78 -4.89 15.83 11.80
CA GLU A 78 -5.92 16.85 11.89
C GLU A 78 -7.20 16.43 11.16
N SER A 79 -7.07 15.82 9.98
CA SER A 79 -8.20 15.22 9.27
C SER A 79 -8.92 14.14 10.11
N LEU A 80 -8.17 13.22 10.72
CA LEU A 80 -8.71 12.18 11.62
C LEU A 80 -9.41 12.80 12.84
N ARG A 81 -8.82 13.84 13.43
CA ARG A 81 -9.40 14.54 14.58
C ARG A 81 -10.77 15.12 14.21
N VAL A 82 -10.85 15.87 13.12
CA VAL A 82 -12.09 16.50 12.67
C VAL A 82 -13.11 15.44 12.26
N TYR A 83 -12.77 14.48 11.40
CA TYR A 83 -13.71 13.41 11.00
C TYR A 83 -14.22 12.61 12.19
N GLY A 84 -13.35 12.28 13.14
CA GLY A 84 -13.74 11.55 14.35
C GLY A 84 -14.71 12.34 15.25
N GLU A 85 -14.62 13.67 15.26
CA GLU A 85 -15.53 14.54 16.01
C GLU A 85 -16.87 14.75 15.30
N VAL A 86 -16.87 14.92 13.97
CA VAL A 86 -18.08 15.34 13.22
C VAL A 86 -18.85 14.20 12.56
N CYS A 87 -18.17 13.15 12.09
CA CYS A 87 -18.77 11.99 11.44
C CYS A 87 -18.75 10.75 12.35
N GLY A 88 -17.86 10.71 13.33
CA GLY A 88 -17.57 9.52 14.12
C GLY A 88 -16.44 8.68 13.54
N ARG A 89 -15.89 7.77 14.36
CA ARG A 89 -14.73 6.93 14.00
C ARG A 89 -15.07 5.72 13.13
N ASP A 90 -16.36 5.36 13.06
CA ASP A 90 -16.85 4.25 12.25
C ASP A 90 -17.31 4.70 10.86
N HIS A 91 -16.94 5.92 10.43
CA HIS A 91 -17.33 6.52 9.15
C HIS A 91 -16.24 6.37 8.07
N ALA A 92 -16.63 6.27 6.81
CA ALA A 92 -15.73 5.89 5.72
C ALA A 92 -14.72 6.99 5.40
N SER A 93 -15.07 8.24 5.71
CA SER A 93 -14.15 9.39 5.67
C SER A 93 -13.04 9.29 6.73
N TYR A 94 -13.34 8.78 7.92
CA TYR A 94 -12.31 8.48 8.94
C TYR A 94 -11.38 7.37 8.43
N ALA A 95 -11.95 6.31 7.85
CA ALA A 95 -11.20 5.24 7.22
C ALA A 95 -10.32 5.70 6.04
N ALA A 96 -10.74 6.74 5.31
CA ALA A 96 -9.93 7.34 4.25
C ALA A 96 -8.66 8.00 4.78
N ALA A 97 -8.77 8.79 5.85
CA ALA A 97 -7.63 9.40 6.50
C ALA A 97 -6.70 8.34 7.13
N LEU A 98 -7.26 7.28 7.73
CA LEU A 98 -6.47 6.13 8.23
C LEU A 98 -5.70 5.43 7.11
N SER A 99 -6.35 5.15 5.97
CA SER A 99 -5.69 4.49 4.84
C SER A 99 -4.51 5.31 4.32
N ASN A 100 -4.70 6.63 4.22
CA ASN A 100 -3.66 7.54 3.80
C ASN A 100 -2.49 7.61 4.78
N LEU A 101 -2.76 7.59 6.09
CA LEU A 101 -1.73 7.51 7.12
C LEU A 101 -0.98 6.17 7.09
N GLY A 102 -1.68 5.05 6.88
CA GLY A 102 -1.04 3.74 6.70
C GLY A 102 -0.10 3.72 5.49
N MET A 103 -0.54 4.29 4.36
CA MET A 103 0.29 4.43 3.17
C MET A 103 1.45 5.42 3.35
N LEU A 104 1.32 6.41 4.25
CA LEU A 104 2.42 7.32 4.62
C LEU A 104 3.51 6.57 5.39
N GLU A 105 3.13 5.83 6.44
CA GLU A 105 4.07 5.05 7.26
C GLU A 105 4.78 3.98 6.41
N ARG A 106 4.04 3.32 5.48
CA ARG A 106 4.65 2.39 4.53
C ARG A 106 5.63 3.08 3.58
N GLY A 107 5.27 4.24 3.03
CA GLY A 107 6.17 5.00 2.15
C GLY A 107 7.49 5.34 2.84
N ARG A 108 7.41 5.81 4.09
CA ARG A 108 8.58 6.11 4.91
C ARG A 108 9.43 4.87 5.20
N ALA A 109 8.80 3.72 5.45
CA ALA A 109 9.52 2.46 5.61
C ALA A 109 10.24 2.03 4.32
N MET A 110 9.58 2.15 3.16
CA MET A 110 10.15 1.82 1.85
C MET A 110 11.35 2.71 1.50
N GLU A 111 11.30 4.01 1.80
CA GLU A 111 12.42 4.92 1.56
C GLU A 111 13.64 4.54 2.40
N GLY A 112 13.43 4.22 3.68
CA GLY A 112 14.51 3.70 4.52
C GLY A 112 15.06 2.34 4.05
N GLU A 113 14.21 1.48 3.46
CA GLU A 113 14.65 0.22 2.82
C GLU A 113 15.50 0.51 1.56
N ALA A 114 15.15 1.53 0.78
CA ALA A 114 15.87 1.94 -0.42
C ALA A 114 17.23 2.60 -0.10
N GLU A 115 17.28 3.47 0.91
CA GLU A 115 18.52 4.08 1.40
C GLU A 115 19.50 3.02 1.90
N GLU A 116 19.03 2.03 2.66
CA GLU A 116 19.85 0.91 3.12
C GLU A 116 20.46 0.15 1.95
N ALA A 117 19.65 -0.18 0.94
CA ALA A 117 20.11 -0.86 -0.27
C ALA A 117 21.13 -0.03 -1.06
N ALA A 118 20.93 1.29 -1.16
CA ALA A 118 21.86 2.18 -1.82
C ALA A 118 23.20 2.29 -1.07
N THR A 119 23.17 2.34 0.27
CA THR A 119 24.41 2.34 1.07
C THR A 119 25.16 1.01 0.94
N ALA A 120 24.46 -0.12 0.99
CA ALA A 120 25.09 -1.43 0.81
C ALA A 120 25.71 -1.63 -0.59
N ALA A 121 25.17 -0.96 -1.61
CA ALA A 121 25.75 -0.96 -2.96
C ALA A 121 26.98 -0.05 -3.09
N ASN A 122 27.08 0.99 -2.24
CA ASN A 122 28.15 1.98 -2.25
C ASN A 122 29.25 1.72 -1.21
N ASP A 123 29.10 0.75 -0.30
CA ASP A 123 30.13 0.33 0.69
C ASP A 123 31.41 -0.29 0.04
N GLY A 124 31.61 -0.12 -1.27
CA GLY A 124 32.90 -0.27 -1.95
C GLY A 124 33.78 1.00 -1.92
N ASP A 125 33.23 2.15 -1.54
CA ASP A 125 33.97 3.40 -1.29
C ASP A 125 33.61 3.94 0.09
N GLU A 126 34.54 3.83 1.05
CA GLU A 126 34.47 4.52 2.33
C GLU A 126 34.42 6.03 2.10
N VAL A 127 33.22 6.62 2.07
CA VAL A 127 33.09 8.07 2.23
C VAL A 127 32.91 8.35 3.73
N GLU A 128 34.01 8.73 4.38
CA GLU A 128 34.04 9.23 5.75
C GLU A 128 32.91 10.25 5.97
N ASP A 129 32.12 9.99 7.02
CA ASP A 129 31.10 10.89 7.55
C ASP A 129 31.77 12.16 8.10
N THR A 130 31.95 13.16 7.23
CA THR A 130 32.27 14.51 7.68
C THR A 130 30.98 15.15 8.17
N THR A 131 30.79 15.07 9.48
CA THR A 131 29.87 15.93 10.23
C THR A 131 30.05 17.39 9.80
N SER A 132 29.13 17.88 8.97
CA SER A 132 29.08 19.29 8.58
C SER A 132 28.43 20.10 9.70
N GLU A 133 29.24 20.46 10.69
CA GLU A 133 29.08 21.74 11.37
C GLU A 133 29.75 22.80 10.48
N GLY A 134 28.96 23.50 9.67
CA GLY A 134 29.47 24.56 8.81
C GLY A 134 28.33 25.38 8.22
N GLY A 135 28.06 26.52 8.84
CA GLY A 135 27.08 27.49 8.38
C GLY A 135 27.41 28.04 6.98
N GLY A 136 26.36 28.24 6.18
CA GLY A 136 26.41 28.90 4.89
C GLY A 136 24.98 29.20 4.42
N ASP A 137 24.67 30.50 4.29
CA ASP A 137 23.36 31.08 4.01
C ASP A 137 22.84 30.82 2.57
N GLY A 138 22.72 29.56 2.17
CA GLY A 138 22.19 29.13 0.86
C GLY A 138 21.29 27.88 0.90
N ALA A 139 20.91 27.40 2.09
CA ALA A 139 20.27 26.10 2.28
C ALA A 139 18.74 26.14 2.50
N ALA A 140 18.06 27.24 2.16
CA ALA A 140 16.65 27.43 2.55
C ALA A 140 15.64 26.57 1.77
N ASP A 141 16.03 25.90 0.68
CA ASP A 141 15.08 25.18 -0.19
C ASP A 141 15.49 23.74 -0.56
N ARG A 142 16.56 23.21 0.05
CA ARG A 142 16.90 21.79 -0.10
C ARG A 142 16.16 20.99 0.98
N PRO A 143 15.32 20.00 0.63
CA PRO A 143 14.67 19.18 1.63
C PRO A 143 15.74 18.53 2.52
N PRO A 144 15.51 18.45 3.85
CA PRO A 144 16.46 17.83 4.76
C PRO A 144 16.74 16.41 4.28
N ARG A 145 18.03 16.00 4.24
CA ARG A 145 18.35 14.61 3.93
C ARG A 145 17.65 13.73 4.96
N PRO A 146 16.88 12.71 4.54
CA PRO A 146 16.21 11.82 5.47
C PRO A 146 17.23 11.20 6.42
N THR A 147 16.94 11.25 7.72
CA THR A 147 17.73 10.56 8.73
C THR A 147 17.63 9.06 8.46
N LYS A 148 18.77 8.38 8.25
CA LYS A 148 18.84 6.94 7.99
C LYS A 148 18.05 6.17 9.05
N LEU A 149 16.90 5.62 8.66
CA LEU A 149 16.02 4.89 9.57
C LEU A 149 16.69 3.57 9.98
N SER A 150 16.66 3.25 11.26
CA SER A 150 17.07 1.93 11.74
C SER A 150 16.11 0.83 11.27
N ALA A 151 16.58 -0.42 11.21
CA ALA A 151 15.72 -1.57 10.90
C ALA A 151 14.51 -1.67 11.85
N MET A 152 14.71 -1.35 13.13
CA MET A 152 13.63 -1.36 14.14
C MET A 152 12.58 -0.28 13.86
N GLU A 153 13.00 0.92 13.44
CA GLU A 153 12.07 1.98 13.04
C GLU A 153 11.28 1.58 11.81
N ARG A 154 11.93 1.03 10.76
CA ARG A 154 11.24 0.53 9.55
C ARG A 154 10.22 -0.56 9.88
N MET A 155 10.56 -1.51 10.75
CA MET A 155 9.61 -2.52 11.23
C MET A 155 8.43 -1.91 11.97
N ARG A 156 8.68 -0.91 12.83
CA ARG A 156 7.62 -0.21 13.57
C ARG A 156 6.69 0.57 12.64
N LEU A 157 7.24 1.21 11.61
CA LEU A 157 6.46 1.92 10.58
C LEU A 157 5.58 0.93 9.81
N ASN A 158 6.13 -0.23 9.40
CA ASN A 158 5.39 -1.29 8.72
C ASN A 158 4.24 -1.86 9.57
N GLU A 159 4.49 -2.18 10.85
CA GLU A 159 3.42 -2.67 11.74
C GLU A 159 2.35 -1.60 12.00
N SER A 160 2.75 -0.33 12.15
CA SER A 160 1.79 0.79 12.28
C SER A 160 0.95 0.95 11.01
N ALA A 161 1.55 0.77 9.83
CA ALA A 161 0.85 0.81 8.55
C ALA A 161 -0.21 -0.30 8.45
N ILE A 162 0.12 -1.53 8.89
CA ILE A 162 -0.85 -2.64 8.97
C ILE A 162 -2.01 -2.26 9.89
N GLU A 163 -1.72 -1.73 11.09
CA GLU A 163 -2.78 -1.35 12.05
C GLU A 163 -3.76 -0.33 11.44
N TYR A 164 -3.25 0.74 10.81
CA TYR A 164 -4.10 1.76 10.18
C TYR A 164 -4.91 1.22 9.01
N LEU A 165 -4.31 0.41 8.14
CA LEU A 165 -5.00 -0.16 6.96
C LEU A 165 -6.02 -1.22 7.34
N ASP A 166 -5.74 -2.01 8.38
CA ASP A 166 -6.65 -3.01 8.93
C ASP A 166 -7.87 -2.36 9.59
N GLU A 167 -7.68 -1.29 10.36
CA GLU A 167 -8.79 -0.49 10.90
C GLU A 167 -9.61 0.16 9.78
N ALA A 168 -8.96 0.79 8.80
CA ALA A 168 -9.64 1.39 7.65
C ALA A 168 -10.45 0.36 6.84
N TYR A 169 -9.88 -0.82 6.61
CA TYR A 169 -10.54 -1.90 5.89
C TYR A 169 -11.78 -2.38 6.66
N ARG A 170 -11.69 -2.57 7.98
CA ARG A 170 -12.85 -2.99 8.79
C ARG A 170 -13.98 -1.97 8.78
N ILE A 171 -13.67 -0.68 8.92
CA ILE A 171 -14.67 0.39 8.89
C ILE A 171 -15.39 0.39 7.54
N ARG A 172 -14.63 0.41 6.43
CA ARG A 172 -15.21 0.40 5.07
C ARG A 172 -15.99 -0.87 4.78
N LEU A 173 -15.53 -2.02 5.25
CA LEU A 173 -16.26 -3.27 5.11
C LEU A 173 -17.61 -3.23 5.85
N ALA A 174 -17.64 -2.64 7.05
CA ALA A 174 -18.85 -2.56 7.86
C ALA A 174 -19.86 -1.54 7.31
N GLU A 175 -19.39 -0.39 6.82
CA GLU A 175 -20.26 0.71 6.38
C GLU A 175 -20.61 0.68 4.90
N LEU A 176 -19.63 0.37 4.04
CA LEU A 176 -19.79 0.41 2.58
C LEU A 176 -20.02 -0.98 1.97
N GLY A 177 -19.75 -2.04 2.74
CA GLY A 177 -19.78 -3.41 2.25
C GLY A 177 -18.53 -3.82 1.48
N ARG A 178 -18.45 -5.12 1.16
CA ARG A 178 -17.26 -5.76 0.58
C ARG A 178 -16.98 -5.33 -0.87
N ASP A 179 -18.04 -5.02 -1.62
CA ASP A 179 -17.98 -4.77 -3.07
C ASP A 179 -17.70 -3.30 -3.41
N HIS A 180 -17.69 -2.41 -2.41
CA HIS A 180 -17.40 -0.99 -2.62
C HIS A 180 -15.93 -0.78 -3.04
N PRO A 181 -15.64 0.03 -4.10
CA PRO A 181 -14.28 0.27 -4.59
C PRO A 181 -13.25 0.69 -3.53
N HIS A 182 -13.62 1.56 -2.59
CA HIS A 182 -12.78 1.92 -1.45
C HIS A 182 -12.49 0.75 -0.48
N THR A 183 -13.44 -0.14 -0.23
CA THR A 183 -13.21 -1.37 0.57
C THR A 183 -12.21 -2.27 -0.13
N VAL A 184 -12.38 -2.46 -1.44
CA VAL A 184 -11.46 -3.24 -2.29
C VAL A 184 -10.05 -2.65 -2.28
N SER A 185 -9.93 -1.32 -2.43
CA SER A 185 -8.64 -0.62 -2.38
C SER A 185 -7.94 -0.78 -1.02
N SER A 186 -8.66 -0.59 0.09
CA SER A 186 -8.10 -0.84 1.43
C SER A 186 -7.65 -2.28 1.63
N ARG A 187 -8.45 -3.26 1.15
CA ARG A 187 -8.11 -4.69 1.23
C ARG A 187 -6.79 -4.98 0.48
N SER A 188 -6.67 -4.44 -0.73
CA SER A 188 -5.46 -4.58 -1.56
C SER A 188 -4.23 -3.95 -0.90
N GLN A 189 -4.36 -2.72 -0.39
CA GLN A 189 -3.29 -2.02 0.31
C GLN A 189 -2.84 -2.77 1.57
N LEU A 190 -3.79 -3.27 2.38
CA LEU A 190 -3.51 -4.08 3.55
C LEU A 190 -2.70 -5.33 3.19
N GLY A 191 -3.16 -6.11 2.21
CA GLY A 191 -2.44 -7.30 1.74
C GLY A 191 -1.03 -6.99 1.24
N SER A 192 -0.87 -5.88 0.50
CA SER A 192 0.44 -5.43 0.01
C SER A 192 1.42 -5.09 1.16
N VAL A 193 0.97 -4.34 2.17
CA VAL A 193 1.81 -3.99 3.32
C VAL A 193 2.13 -5.22 4.18
N MET A 194 1.17 -6.12 4.39
CA MET A 194 1.40 -7.38 5.10
C MET A 194 2.47 -8.23 4.41
N ALA A 195 2.36 -8.39 3.10
CA ALA A 195 3.34 -9.11 2.30
C ALA A 195 4.72 -8.47 2.40
N ALA A 196 4.81 -7.16 2.23
CA ALA A 196 6.07 -6.45 2.25
C ALA A 196 6.74 -6.49 3.63
N THR A 197 5.95 -6.44 4.71
CA THR A 197 6.44 -6.62 6.09
C THR A 197 7.06 -8.00 6.28
N VAL A 198 6.40 -9.05 5.78
CA VAL A 198 6.95 -10.41 5.81
C VAL A 198 8.24 -10.51 5.00
N VAL A 199 8.33 -9.86 3.84
CA VAL A 199 9.57 -9.80 3.04
C VAL A 199 10.68 -9.10 3.82
N ALA A 200 10.40 -7.95 4.44
CA ALA A 200 11.38 -7.17 5.20
C ALA A 200 11.89 -7.95 6.43
N GLU A 201 11.00 -8.54 7.23
CA GLU A 201 11.35 -9.41 8.36
C GLU A 201 12.25 -10.57 7.92
N ARG A 202 11.90 -11.20 6.80
CA ARG A 202 12.67 -12.31 6.25
C ARG A 202 14.03 -11.86 5.71
N ARG A 203 14.12 -10.74 5.00
CA ARG A 203 15.42 -10.20 4.52
C ARG A 203 16.38 -9.95 5.67
N GLY A 204 15.90 -9.33 6.75
CA GLY A 204 16.69 -9.12 7.97
C GLY A 204 17.17 -10.43 8.60
N LEU A 205 16.30 -11.43 8.71
CA LEU A 205 16.68 -12.77 9.20
C LEU A 205 17.67 -13.47 8.27
N MET A 206 17.47 -13.36 6.96
CA MET A 206 18.31 -14.01 5.95
C MET A 206 19.74 -13.51 5.99
N GLY A 207 19.99 -12.20 6.14
CA GLY A 207 21.35 -11.67 6.26
C GLY A 207 22.15 -12.34 7.39
N GLY A 208 21.57 -12.41 8.59
CA GLY A 208 22.21 -13.06 9.73
C GLY A 208 22.40 -14.58 9.55
N LEU A 209 21.47 -15.25 8.85
CA LEU A 209 21.60 -16.68 8.54
C LEU A 209 22.68 -16.95 7.50
N VAL A 210 22.78 -16.13 6.44
CA VAL A 210 23.81 -16.25 5.40
C VAL A 210 25.19 -16.08 6.01
N GLU A 211 25.41 -15.08 6.85
CA GLU A 211 26.68 -14.92 7.55
C GLU A 211 27.00 -16.13 8.45
N ALA A 212 26.00 -16.68 9.12
CA ALA A 212 26.19 -17.86 9.97
C ALA A 212 26.59 -19.09 9.15
N GLU A 213 25.99 -19.29 7.98
CA GLU A 213 26.37 -20.36 7.04
C GLU A 213 27.74 -20.12 6.42
N LEU A 214 28.08 -18.89 6.03
CA LEU A 214 29.44 -18.53 5.57
C LEU A 214 30.49 -18.84 6.64
N ARG A 215 30.21 -18.51 7.91
CA ARG A 215 31.10 -18.86 9.05
C ARG A 215 31.27 -20.38 9.21
N LYS A 216 30.24 -21.19 8.92
CA LYS A 216 30.34 -22.65 8.93
C LYS A 216 31.15 -23.16 7.74
N LEU A 217 30.89 -22.66 6.54
CA LEU A 217 31.60 -23.04 5.31
C LEU A 217 33.09 -22.71 5.39
N LYS A 218 33.44 -21.52 5.92
CA LYS A 218 34.83 -21.13 6.17
C LYS A 218 35.57 -22.18 7.01
N ARG A 219 34.93 -22.65 8.09
CA ARG A 219 35.48 -23.68 8.99
C ARG A 219 35.56 -25.05 8.33
N SER A 220 34.50 -25.50 7.66
CA SER A 220 34.44 -26.86 7.08
C SER A 220 35.33 -27.02 5.85
N ARG A 221 35.48 -25.96 5.05
CA ARG A 221 36.30 -25.94 3.83
C ARG A 221 37.74 -25.46 4.10
N ASN A 222 38.05 -25.10 5.35
CA ASN A 222 39.35 -24.57 5.79
C ASN A 222 39.86 -23.38 4.96
N VAL A 223 38.94 -22.47 4.62
CA VAL A 223 39.23 -21.30 3.79
C VAL A 223 39.95 -20.25 4.66
N LYS A 224 41.20 -19.94 4.30
CA LYS A 224 42.06 -19.04 5.08
C LYS A 224 41.87 -17.58 4.68
N ASP A 225 41.77 -17.30 3.38
CA ASP A 225 41.58 -15.96 2.85
C ASP A 225 40.07 -15.58 2.86
N PRO A 226 39.68 -14.43 3.42
CA PRO A 226 38.30 -13.94 3.32
C PRO A 226 37.81 -13.75 1.89
N SER A 227 38.66 -13.40 0.92
CA SER A 227 38.27 -13.16 -0.48
C SER A 227 37.78 -14.44 -1.18
N ASP A 228 38.37 -15.59 -0.84
CA ASP A 228 37.94 -16.91 -1.32
C ASP A 228 36.52 -17.30 -0.84
N MET A 229 35.95 -16.58 0.13
CA MET A 229 34.60 -16.84 0.62
C MET A 229 33.50 -16.46 -0.38
N GLU A 230 33.78 -15.57 -1.34
CA GLU A 230 32.82 -15.13 -2.36
C GLU A 230 32.26 -16.31 -3.17
N ALA A 231 33.11 -17.29 -3.50
CA ALA A 231 32.72 -18.50 -4.21
C ALA A 231 31.69 -19.36 -3.45
N TYR A 232 31.59 -19.20 -2.12
CA TYR A 232 30.69 -19.95 -1.26
C TYR A 232 29.43 -19.17 -0.87
N VAL A 233 29.30 -17.90 -1.29
CA VAL A 233 28.11 -17.07 -1.03
C VAL A 233 26.83 -17.72 -1.59
N PRO A 234 26.80 -18.24 -2.83
CA PRO A 234 25.60 -18.92 -3.34
C PRO A 234 25.19 -20.15 -2.50
N GLU A 235 26.16 -20.96 -2.06
CA GLU A 235 25.92 -22.13 -1.21
C GLU A 235 25.38 -21.72 0.18
N ALA A 236 25.93 -20.65 0.76
CA ALA A 236 25.47 -20.11 2.04
C ALA A 236 24.04 -19.55 1.95
N ILE A 237 23.71 -18.84 0.87
CA ILE A 237 22.36 -18.32 0.61
C ILE A 237 21.36 -19.47 0.49
N ALA A 238 21.69 -20.51 -0.27
CA ALA A 238 20.82 -21.68 -0.44
C ALA A 238 20.55 -22.39 0.90
N LYS A 239 21.59 -22.64 1.70
CA LYS A 239 21.46 -23.25 3.04
C LYS A 239 20.70 -22.38 4.04
N ALA A 240 20.92 -21.07 4.00
CA ALA A 240 20.19 -20.13 4.83
C ALA A 240 18.69 -20.10 4.46
N ALA A 241 18.36 -20.13 3.16
CA ALA A 241 16.99 -20.10 2.66
C ALA A 241 16.21 -21.36 3.06
N SER A 242 16.82 -22.55 2.94
CA SER A 242 16.19 -23.79 3.37
C SER A 242 16.02 -23.88 4.89
N GLY A 243 16.99 -23.39 5.65
CA GLY A 243 16.89 -23.23 7.10
C GLY A 243 15.77 -22.27 7.53
N ALA A 244 15.59 -21.17 6.81
CA ALA A 244 14.57 -20.14 7.07
C ALA A 244 13.14 -20.58 6.70
N SER A 245 13.00 -21.47 5.72
CA SER A 245 11.71 -22.05 5.29
C SER A 245 10.99 -22.80 6.44
N SER A 246 11.76 -23.32 7.40
CA SER A 246 11.26 -24.29 8.38
C SER A 246 10.74 -23.75 9.73
N ARG A 247 10.91 -22.46 10.09
CA ARG A 247 10.86 -22.07 11.52
C ARG A 247 9.70 -21.22 12.03
N SER A 248 8.89 -20.57 11.21
CA SER A 248 7.79 -19.72 11.72
C SER A 248 6.45 -19.99 11.05
N ARG A 249 5.61 -20.81 11.71
CA ARG A 249 4.19 -20.95 11.36
C ARG A 249 3.48 -19.59 11.27
N LEU A 250 3.89 -18.63 12.11
CA LEU A 250 3.35 -17.28 12.13
C LEU A 250 3.66 -16.51 10.84
N THR A 251 4.90 -16.57 10.37
CA THR A 251 5.32 -15.88 9.14
C THR A 251 4.64 -16.49 7.90
N ARG A 252 4.48 -17.81 7.87
CA ARG A 252 3.70 -18.50 6.83
C ARG A 252 2.24 -18.04 6.84
N ARG A 253 1.60 -18.02 8.01
CA ARG A 253 0.21 -17.54 8.15
C ARG A 253 0.05 -16.08 7.73
N ARG A 254 0.97 -15.20 8.12
CA ARG A 254 0.98 -13.78 7.71
C ARG A 254 1.06 -13.66 6.17
N TRP A 255 1.89 -14.47 5.53
CA TRP A 255 2.01 -14.53 4.06
C TRP A 255 0.72 -15.02 3.38
N GLU A 256 0.15 -16.12 3.85
CA GLU A 256 -1.12 -16.68 3.34
C GLU A 256 -2.27 -15.68 3.50
N THR A 257 -2.31 -14.97 4.64
CA THR A 257 -3.32 -13.92 4.87
C THR A 257 -3.13 -12.73 3.92
N ALA A 258 -1.89 -12.35 3.63
CA ALA A 258 -1.59 -11.30 2.66
C ALA A 258 -2.08 -11.69 1.25
N GLU A 259 -1.83 -12.94 0.85
CA GLU A 259 -2.32 -13.48 -0.43
C GLU A 259 -3.85 -13.45 -0.52
N GLU A 260 -4.54 -13.88 0.53
CA GLU A 260 -6.00 -13.87 0.60
C GLU A 260 -6.58 -12.46 0.44
N HIS A 261 -5.96 -11.46 1.06
CA HIS A 261 -6.36 -10.07 0.89
C HIS A 261 -6.14 -9.60 -0.55
N LEU A 262 -4.99 -9.90 -1.15
CA LEU A 262 -4.63 -9.45 -2.49
C LEU A 262 -5.49 -10.09 -3.58
N ARG A 263 -5.62 -11.43 -3.55
CA ARG A 263 -6.46 -12.17 -4.51
C ARG A 263 -7.93 -11.77 -4.37
N GLY A 264 -8.45 -11.75 -3.14
CA GLY A 264 -9.84 -11.36 -2.91
C GLY A 264 -10.12 -9.90 -3.27
N ALA A 265 -9.14 -8.99 -3.15
CA ALA A 265 -9.31 -7.62 -3.64
C ALA A 265 -9.36 -7.56 -5.17
N LEU A 266 -8.48 -8.29 -5.85
CA LEU A 266 -8.48 -8.34 -7.32
C LEU A 266 -9.78 -8.96 -7.85
N ASP A 267 -10.21 -10.11 -7.30
CA ASP A 267 -11.43 -10.81 -7.71
C ASP A 267 -12.65 -9.90 -7.62
N THR A 268 -12.83 -9.22 -6.48
CA THR A 268 -13.94 -8.25 -6.33
C THR A 268 -13.80 -7.06 -7.29
N ALA A 269 -12.59 -6.55 -7.52
CA ALA A 269 -12.37 -5.40 -8.41
C ALA A 269 -12.72 -5.70 -9.87
N VAL A 270 -12.51 -6.94 -10.32
CA VAL A 270 -12.77 -7.35 -11.71
C VAL A 270 -14.19 -7.83 -11.93
N GLU A 271 -14.87 -8.32 -10.89
CA GLU A 271 -16.28 -8.70 -10.93
C GLU A 271 -17.21 -7.47 -10.89
N ASN A 272 -16.84 -6.45 -10.11
CA ASN A 272 -17.60 -5.21 -10.02
C ASN A 272 -16.74 -3.98 -10.38
N PRO A 273 -16.32 -3.83 -11.64
CA PRO A 273 -15.38 -2.77 -12.03
C PRO A 273 -15.95 -1.36 -11.82
N ARG A 274 -17.28 -1.21 -11.92
CA ARG A 274 -17.96 0.08 -11.80
C ARG A 274 -18.54 0.35 -10.41
N GLY A 275 -18.46 -0.61 -9.48
CA GLY A 275 -19.17 -0.50 -8.20
C GLY A 275 -20.69 -0.44 -8.38
N GLU A 276 -21.24 -1.09 -9.41
CA GLU A 276 -22.68 -1.12 -9.65
C GLU A 276 -23.39 -1.83 -8.47
N GLY A 277 -24.53 -1.28 -8.02
CA GLY A 277 -25.28 -1.79 -6.86
C GLY A 277 -24.73 -1.39 -5.48
N VAL A 278 -23.77 -0.47 -5.43
CA VAL A 278 -23.21 0.04 -4.18
C VAL A 278 -23.90 1.36 -3.81
N ASP A 279 -24.66 1.40 -2.71
CA ASP A 279 -25.13 2.65 -2.12
C ASP A 279 -23.90 3.47 -1.71
N SER A 280 -23.63 4.55 -2.43
CA SER A 280 -22.51 5.45 -2.13
C SER A 280 -23.00 6.60 -1.25
N PRO A 281 -22.73 6.61 0.08
CA PRO A 281 -22.83 7.83 0.87
C PRO A 281 -21.68 8.81 0.55
N LEU A 282 -20.68 8.39 -0.22
CA LEU A 282 -19.47 9.16 -0.47
C LEU A 282 -19.61 10.05 -1.70
N MET A 283 -19.66 11.36 -1.43
CA MET A 283 -19.66 12.46 -2.39
C MET A 283 -20.99 12.71 -3.12
N SER A 284 -22.06 12.85 -2.34
CA SER A 284 -22.88 14.05 -2.54
C SER A 284 -22.50 15.02 -1.42
N LEU A 285 -22.06 16.24 -1.75
CA LEU A 285 -22.65 17.36 -1.01
C LEU A 285 -24.15 17.08 -1.12
N PRO A 286 -24.93 16.89 -0.03
CA PRO A 286 -26.36 16.91 -0.20
C PRO A 286 -26.65 18.17 -1.00
N PRO A 287 -27.46 18.13 -2.09
CA PRO A 287 -27.94 19.38 -2.64
C PRO A 287 -28.58 20.08 -1.44
N VAL A 288 -28.04 21.24 -1.06
CA VAL A 288 -28.73 22.10 -0.12
C VAL A 288 -30.03 22.39 -0.82
N VAL A 289 -31.09 21.74 -0.35
CA VAL A 289 -32.44 22.00 -0.79
C VAL A 289 -32.64 23.49 -0.54
N VAL A 290 -32.67 24.24 -1.63
CA VAL A 290 -32.98 25.67 -1.63
C VAL A 290 -34.26 25.83 -0.83
N GLY A 291 -34.21 26.69 0.19
CA GLY A 291 -35.29 26.86 1.14
C GLY A 291 -36.65 26.99 0.46
N GLU A 292 -37.57 26.11 0.84
CA GLU A 292 -38.94 26.54 1.05
C GLU A 292 -38.98 27.09 2.49
N ASP A 293 -39.19 28.41 2.56
CA ASP A 293 -39.38 29.15 3.81
C ASP A 293 -40.58 28.58 4.60
N PRO A 294 -40.57 28.65 5.94
CA PRO A 294 -41.45 27.88 6.80
C PRO A 294 -42.83 28.53 6.90
N GLY A 295 -43.85 27.88 6.34
CA GLY A 295 -45.22 28.34 6.50
C GLY A 295 -46.26 27.30 6.09
N ARG A 296 -46.90 26.68 7.10
CA ARG A 296 -48.09 25.82 7.04
C ARG A 296 -47.90 24.38 6.51
N SER A 297 -47.91 23.40 7.41
CA SER A 297 -49.12 22.75 7.92
C SER A 297 -48.75 21.43 8.62
N ALA A 298 -49.56 21.06 9.60
CA ALA A 298 -49.31 20.02 10.59
C ALA A 298 -49.70 18.61 10.13
N SER A 299 -49.03 17.59 10.68
CA SER A 299 -49.65 16.41 11.34
C SER A 299 -48.55 15.56 11.98
N THR A 300 -48.28 15.72 13.28
CA THR A 300 -48.82 14.95 14.42
C THR A 300 -48.36 13.49 14.53
N SER A 301 -47.42 13.26 15.46
CA SER A 301 -47.52 12.25 16.54
C SER A 301 -46.36 12.49 17.53
N ARG A 302 -46.45 13.46 18.45
CA ARG A 302 -46.85 13.32 19.87
C ARG A 302 -46.50 11.97 20.53
N VAL A 303 -45.45 11.97 21.37
CA VAL A 303 -45.43 11.62 22.81
C VAL A 303 -44.18 12.32 23.40
N GLU A 304 -44.30 13.52 24.00
CA GLU A 304 -44.34 13.80 25.46
C GLU A 304 -43.21 13.17 26.30
N ASN A 305 -42.62 13.80 27.33
CA ASN A 305 -42.25 15.17 27.68
C ASN A 305 -41.39 15.06 28.97
N GLY A 306 -40.52 16.04 29.23
CA GLY A 306 -39.80 16.21 30.52
C GLY A 306 -38.30 16.40 30.29
N GLY A 307 -37.78 17.62 30.13
CA GLY A 307 -37.68 18.67 31.15
C GLY A 307 -36.31 18.54 31.83
N GLY A 308 -35.41 19.53 31.90
CA GLY A 308 -35.35 20.92 31.48
C GLY A 308 -34.01 21.49 31.96
N GLY A 309 -33.59 22.62 31.37
CA GLY A 309 -32.70 23.60 32.00
C GLY A 309 -31.18 23.34 31.97
N GLY A 310 -30.44 24.36 31.51
CA GLY A 310 -29.06 24.58 31.95
C GLY A 310 -28.07 24.84 30.83
N LEU A 311 -28.00 26.10 30.37
CA LEU A 311 -26.79 26.67 29.78
C LEU A 311 -25.61 26.40 30.74
N ALA A 312 -24.60 25.69 30.26
CA ALA A 312 -23.31 25.60 30.92
C ALA A 312 -22.22 26.02 29.91
N THR A 313 -21.89 27.31 29.96
CA THR A 313 -20.63 27.86 29.49
C THR A 313 -19.47 27.11 30.16
N ILE A 314 -18.57 26.50 29.39
CA ILE A 314 -17.37 25.81 29.94
C ILE A 314 -16.14 26.25 29.14
N PRO A 315 -15.02 26.56 29.82
CA PRO A 315 -14.09 27.61 29.40
C PRO A 315 -13.01 27.12 28.42
N SER A 316 -12.45 28.09 27.69
CA SER A 316 -11.25 27.92 26.89
C SER A 316 -10.11 27.34 27.74
N ARG A 317 -9.53 26.23 27.27
CA ARG A 317 -8.35 25.65 27.90
C ARG A 317 -7.18 25.71 26.93
N ARG A 318 -6.17 26.45 27.37
CA ARG A 318 -4.88 26.73 26.72
C ARG A 318 -4.22 25.49 26.12
N GLU A 319 -3.61 25.75 24.97
CA GLU A 319 -2.68 24.91 24.22
C GLU A 319 -1.62 24.27 25.12
N GLY A 320 -1.37 22.98 24.86
CA GLY A 320 -0.28 22.22 25.46
C GLY A 320 -0.13 20.88 24.73
N LYS A 321 1.07 20.66 24.17
CA LYS A 321 1.56 19.47 23.45
C LYS A 321 0.70 18.21 23.64
N VAL A 322 -0.05 17.82 22.60
CA VAL A 322 -0.99 16.71 22.64
C VAL A 322 -0.28 15.38 22.33
N GLY A 323 0.26 14.76 23.38
CA GLY A 323 0.50 13.32 23.40
C GLY A 323 -0.66 12.61 24.11
N LEU A 324 -1.10 11.46 23.60
CA LEU A 324 -2.14 10.64 24.24
C LEU A 324 -1.81 10.36 25.71
N SER A 325 -2.74 10.70 26.61
CA SER A 325 -2.61 10.46 28.06
C SER A 325 -2.47 8.96 28.34
N LYS A 326 -1.75 8.60 29.42
CA LYS A 326 -1.69 7.21 29.93
C LYS A 326 -3.09 6.63 30.18
N LYS A 327 -4.08 7.48 30.48
CA LYS A 327 -5.49 7.08 30.67
C LYS A 327 -6.17 6.70 29.36
N ASP A 328 -5.83 7.39 28.27
CA ASP A 328 -6.38 7.13 26.92
C ASP A 328 -5.75 5.87 26.32
N LYS A 329 -4.43 5.68 26.50
CA LYS A 329 -3.73 4.43 26.12
C LYS A 329 -4.28 3.21 26.87
N LYS A 330 -4.65 3.37 28.15
CA LYS A 330 -5.25 2.30 28.97
C LYS A 330 -6.72 2.02 28.62
N ARG A 331 -7.49 3.03 28.19
CA ARG A 331 -8.83 2.83 27.63
C ARG A 331 -8.76 2.09 26.30
N LEU A 332 -7.88 2.51 25.39
CA LEU A 332 -7.62 1.81 24.12
C LEU A 332 -7.22 0.35 24.34
N GLY A 333 -6.36 0.07 25.33
CA GLY A 333 -5.98 -1.31 25.66
C GLY A 333 -7.13 -2.16 26.19
N LYS A 334 -8.06 -1.59 26.96
CA LYS A 334 -9.26 -2.31 27.43
C LYS A 334 -10.31 -2.50 26.33
N GLU A 335 -10.39 -1.56 25.39
CA GLU A 335 -11.26 -1.60 24.22
C GLU A 335 -10.78 -2.65 23.22
N LYS A 336 -9.47 -2.69 22.91
CA LYS A 336 -8.82 -3.77 22.13
C LYS A 336 -9.10 -5.18 22.68
N ILE A 337 -9.18 -5.35 24.01
CA ILE A 337 -9.52 -6.64 24.65
C ILE A 337 -11.01 -6.98 24.45
N ARG A 338 -11.89 -5.97 24.45
CA ARG A 338 -13.34 -6.14 24.23
C ARG A 338 -13.64 -6.44 22.76
N ASP A 339 -12.89 -5.84 21.84
CA ASP A 339 -13.02 -6.07 20.40
C ASP A 339 -12.43 -7.42 19.98
N LYS A 340 -11.34 -7.87 20.60
CA LYS A 340 -10.83 -9.24 20.43
C LYS A 340 -11.85 -10.31 20.89
N ARG A 341 -12.65 -10.00 21.91
CA ARG A 341 -13.75 -10.87 22.38
C ARG A 341 -14.97 -10.81 21.45
N ARG A 342 -15.28 -9.66 20.85
CA ARG A 342 -16.32 -9.53 19.81
C ARG A 342 -15.92 -10.23 18.50
N ALA A 343 -14.67 -10.11 18.07
CA ALA A 343 -14.12 -10.79 16.89
C ALA A 343 -14.18 -12.33 17.02
N ASN A 344 -13.93 -12.86 18.22
CA ASN A 344 -14.12 -14.29 18.50
C ASN A 344 -15.61 -14.70 18.55
N ALA A 345 -16.53 -13.79 18.88
CA ALA A 345 -17.97 -14.07 18.86
C ALA A 345 -18.54 -14.04 17.42
N THR A 346 -18.03 -13.16 16.55
CA THR A 346 -18.36 -13.15 15.11
C THR A 346 -17.78 -14.35 14.36
N ALA A 347 -16.70 -14.97 14.86
CA ALA A 347 -16.18 -16.24 14.33
C ALA A 347 -17.11 -17.45 14.58
N HIS A 348 -18.18 -17.31 15.38
CA HIS A 348 -19.24 -18.32 15.56
C HIS A 348 -20.53 -17.99 14.81
N LEU A 349 -20.56 -16.93 14.00
CA LEU A 349 -21.69 -16.59 13.13
C LEU A 349 -21.36 -16.75 11.64
N GLY A 350 -20.22 -17.35 11.31
CA GLY A 350 -19.94 -17.88 9.97
C GLY A 350 -20.77 -19.13 9.71
N GLY A 351 -22.03 -18.95 9.34
CA GLY A 351 -22.87 -20.00 8.77
C GLY A 351 -22.18 -20.63 7.56
N GLY A 352 -22.16 -21.95 7.54
CA GLY A 352 -21.39 -22.76 6.61
C GLY A 352 -21.75 -22.55 5.15
N ILE A 353 -20.72 -22.56 4.32
CA ILE A 353 -20.84 -23.09 2.97
C ILE A 353 -20.63 -24.60 3.13
N GLU A 354 -21.73 -25.36 3.12
CA GLU A 354 -21.68 -26.80 2.86
C GLU A 354 -21.11 -26.99 1.46
N THR A 355 -19.81 -27.28 1.37
CA THR A 355 -19.28 -27.96 0.19
C THR A 355 -19.63 -29.43 0.36
N ASN A 356 -20.49 -29.95 -0.52
CA ASN A 356 -20.78 -31.37 -0.60
C ASN A 356 -19.46 -32.17 -0.65
N ASP A 357 -19.20 -32.91 0.42
CA ASP A 357 -18.26 -34.01 0.47
C ASP A 357 -18.82 -35.15 -0.39
N ASN A 358 -18.31 -35.27 -1.62
CA ASN A 358 -18.18 -36.51 -2.36
C ASN A 358 -17.44 -36.20 -3.66
N ASP A 359 -16.10 -36.23 -3.59
CA ASP A 359 -15.26 -36.77 -4.66
C ASP A 359 -13.88 -37.07 -4.06
N ASP A 360 -13.70 -38.35 -3.74
CA ASP A 360 -12.44 -38.94 -3.32
C ASP A 360 -11.42 -38.93 -4.47
N VAL A 361 -10.26 -38.33 -4.16
CA VAL A 361 -8.90 -38.74 -4.55
C VAL A 361 -8.48 -38.64 -6.03
N VAL A 362 -7.26 -38.09 -6.19
CA VAL A 362 -6.34 -38.07 -7.35
C VAL A 362 -6.29 -36.75 -8.16
N GLY A 363 -5.25 -35.95 -7.88
CA GLY A 363 -4.44 -35.23 -8.88
C GLY A 363 -5.06 -34.06 -9.67
N GLY A 364 -4.49 -32.86 -9.52
CA GLY A 364 -4.56 -31.82 -10.56
C GLY A 364 -4.83 -30.39 -10.08
N GLY A 365 -3.77 -29.60 -9.93
CA GLY A 365 -3.83 -28.15 -9.68
C GLY A 365 -4.26 -27.32 -10.89
N GLY A 366 -5.42 -27.62 -11.47
CA GLY A 366 -5.99 -26.92 -12.64
C GLY A 366 -7.04 -25.84 -12.32
N GLY A 367 -7.65 -25.87 -11.14
CA GLY A 367 -8.82 -25.02 -10.82
C GLY A 367 -8.54 -23.53 -10.57
N LYS A 368 -7.31 -23.16 -10.17
CA LYS A 368 -6.97 -21.75 -9.86
C LYS A 368 -6.42 -20.94 -11.05
N LEU A 369 -5.87 -21.60 -12.08
CA LEU A 369 -5.22 -20.92 -13.22
C LEU A 369 -6.24 -20.22 -14.14
N VAL A 370 -7.39 -20.87 -14.37
CA VAL A 370 -8.45 -20.36 -15.25
C VAL A 370 -9.10 -19.09 -14.66
N ALA A 371 -9.17 -18.99 -13.33
CA ALA A 371 -9.73 -17.84 -12.65
C ALA A 371 -8.90 -16.56 -12.85
N VAL A 372 -7.56 -16.66 -12.84
CA VAL A 372 -6.68 -15.47 -12.93
C VAL A 372 -6.48 -15.00 -14.38
N GLN A 373 -6.44 -15.90 -15.36
CA GLN A 373 -6.52 -15.52 -16.78
C GLN A 373 -7.80 -14.72 -17.06
N GLY A 374 -8.93 -15.15 -16.49
CA GLY A 374 -10.19 -14.43 -16.55
C GLY A 374 -10.15 -13.08 -15.83
N ALA A 375 -9.48 -12.98 -14.68
CA ALA A 375 -9.37 -11.74 -13.90
C ALA A 375 -8.47 -10.68 -14.57
N ALA A 376 -7.29 -11.05 -15.05
CA ALA A 376 -6.37 -10.12 -15.71
C ALA A 376 -7.00 -9.48 -16.96
N ALA A 377 -7.79 -10.23 -17.73
CA ALA A 377 -8.52 -9.73 -18.88
C ALA A 377 -9.67 -8.76 -18.52
N LYS A 378 -10.12 -8.76 -17.26
CA LYS A 378 -11.25 -7.95 -16.76
C LYS A 378 -10.79 -6.70 -15.98
N VAL A 379 -9.47 -6.48 -15.85
CA VAL A 379 -8.92 -5.26 -15.25
C VAL A 379 -9.25 -4.09 -16.17
N THR A 380 -10.20 -3.26 -15.75
CA THR A 380 -10.76 -2.17 -16.58
C THR A 380 -10.75 -0.81 -15.88
N THR A 381 -10.40 -0.76 -14.59
CA THR A 381 -10.38 0.48 -13.78
C THR A 381 -9.05 0.67 -13.06
N LEU A 382 -8.75 1.90 -12.64
CA LEU A 382 -7.52 2.21 -11.89
C LEU A 382 -7.44 1.45 -10.55
N SER A 383 -8.57 1.19 -9.89
CA SER A 383 -8.62 0.39 -8.67
C SER A 383 -8.26 -1.07 -8.93
N ALA A 384 -8.83 -1.68 -10.00
CA ALA A 384 -8.47 -3.03 -10.43
C ALA A 384 -7.00 -3.11 -10.87
N ALA A 385 -6.49 -2.12 -11.59
CA ALA A 385 -5.08 -2.04 -11.98
C ALA A 385 -4.15 -1.99 -10.77
N THR A 386 -4.54 -1.26 -9.72
CA THR A 386 -3.79 -1.20 -8.46
C THR A 386 -3.81 -2.53 -7.70
N ALA A 387 -4.97 -3.21 -7.65
CA ALA A 387 -5.07 -4.55 -7.06
C ALA A 387 -4.23 -5.58 -7.83
N ALA A 388 -4.27 -5.54 -9.16
CA ALA A 388 -3.47 -6.40 -10.02
C ALA A 388 -1.97 -6.19 -9.78
N GLN A 389 -1.50 -4.93 -9.74
CA GLN A 389 -0.10 -4.66 -9.44
C GLN A 389 0.33 -5.13 -8.05
N ASN A 390 -0.48 -4.88 -7.00
CA ASN A 390 -0.12 -5.33 -5.65
C ASN A 390 0.00 -6.86 -5.57
N LEU A 391 -0.89 -7.59 -6.24
CA LEU A 391 -0.78 -9.04 -6.35
C LEU A 391 0.45 -9.45 -7.19
N ALA A 392 0.76 -8.75 -8.27
CA ALA A 392 1.94 -9.03 -9.10
C ALA A 392 3.26 -8.83 -8.33
N VAL A 393 3.36 -7.79 -7.49
CA VAL A 393 4.51 -7.58 -6.58
C VAL A 393 4.64 -8.75 -5.59
N PHE A 394 3.52 -9.18 -5.01
CA PHE A 394 3.49 -10.34 -4.10
C PHE A 394 4.00 -11.62 -4.80
N LEU A 395 3.50 -11.90 -6.00
CA LEU A 395 3.89 -13.07 -6.78
C LEU A 395 5.36 -13.01 -7.21
N LYS A 396 5.88 -11.83 -7.59
CA LYS A 396 7.31 -11.65 -7.87
C LYS A 396 8.17 -11.98 -6.65
N ASN A 397 7.81 -11.46 -5.48
CA ASN A 397 8.52 -11.78 -4.22
C ASN A 397 8.42 -13.28 -3.88
N TYR A 398 7.28 -13.92 -4.18
CA TYR A 398 7.11 -15.36 -4.02
C TYR A 398 8.00 -16.17 -4.97
N ALA A 399 8.11 -15.73 -6.22
CA ALA A 399 8.97 -16.33 -7.24
C ALA A 399 10.45 -16.24 -6.84
N ASP A 400 10.92 -15.06 -6.42
CA ASP A 400 12.28 -14.85 -5.92
C ASP A 400 12.62 -15.82 -4.78
N TRP A 401 11.67 -16.01 -3.86
CA TRP A 401 11.86 -16.93 -2.74
C TRP A 401 11.87 -18.41 -3.15
N THR A 402 10.95 -18.80 -4.03
CA THR A 402 10.87 -20.17 -4.56
C THR A 402 12.16 -20.53 -5.28
N ARG A 403 12.69 -19.59 -6.08
CA ARG A 403 13.96 -19.74 -6.78
C ARG A 403 15.14 -19.95 -5.84
N LEU A 404 15.25 -19.17 -4.76
CA LEU A 404 16.31 -19.36 -3.75
C LEU A 404 16.21 -20.74 -3.06
N SER A 405 14.99 -21.21 -2.80
CA SER A 405 14.76 -22.52 -2.18
C SER A 405 15.11 -23.68 -3.11
N LEU A 406 14.97 -23.49 -4.42
CA LEU A 406 15.36 -24.45 -5.46
C LEU A 406 16.89 -24.58 -5.65
N LEU A 407 17.68 -23.65 -5.12
CA LEU A 407 19.14 -23.70 -5.16
C LEU A 407 19.73 -24.59 -4.04
N ASP A 408 18.92 -25.04 -3.07
CA ASP A 408 19.40 -25.89 -1.98
C ASP A 408 19.57 -27.36 -2.42
N GLU A 409 20.83 -27.79 -2.53
CA GLU A 409 21.21 -29.16 -2.89
C GLU A 409 21.36 -30.09 -1.67
N SER A 410 21.15 -29.60 -0.44
CA SER A 410 21.55 -30.30 0.78
C SER A 410 20.51 -31.29 1.37
N THR A 411 19.31 -31.40 0.81
CA THR A 411 18.21 -32.20 1.41
C THR A 411 17.66 -33.28 0.47
N GLY A 412 17.52 -34.53 0.94
CA GLY A 412 16.82 -35.64 0.27
C GLY A 412 17.71 -36.60 -0.55
N ASP A 413 17.15 -37.72 -1.01
CA ASP A 413 17.80 -38.56 -2.04
C ASP A 413 17.68 -37.90 -3.43
N ASP A 414 18.43 -38.39 -4.43
CA ASP A 414 18.52 -37.73 -5.74
C ASP A 414 17.16 -37.67 -6.46
N TYR A 415 16.32 -38.71 -6.33
CA TYR A 415 15.01 -38.78 -6.97
C TYR A 415 14.01 -37.76 -6.37
N SER A 416 13.89 -37.71 -5.04
CA SER A 416 13.03 -36.71 -4.37
C SER A 416 13.54 -35.27 -4.53
N ARG A 417 14.83 -35.09 -4.86
CA ARG A 417 15.42 -33.79 -5.20
C ARG A 417 15.04 -33.34 -6.60
N GLU A 418 15.16 -34.22 -7.60
CA GLU A 418 14.76 -33.92 -8.98
C GLU A 418 13.26 -33.62 -9.09
N GLU A 419 12.42 -34.39 -8.40
CA GLU A 419 10.97 -34.17 -8.39
C GLU A 419 10.60 -32.83 -7.76
N ARG A 420 11.17 -32.48 -6.59
CA ARG A 420 10.97 -31.17 -5.96
C ARG A 420 11.49 -30.01 -6.82
N ARG A 421 12.61 -30.21 -7.54
CA ARG A 421 13.12 -29.22 -8.49
C ARG A 421 12.15 -29.01 -9.65
N ARG A 422 11.62 -30.09 -10.22
CA ARG A 422 10.63 -30.01 -11.30
C ARG A 422 9.36 -29.32 -10.83
N GLU A 423 8.77 -29.74 -9.71
CA GLU A 423 7.55 -29.13 -9.17
C GLU A 423 7.73 -27.65 -8.81
N GLY A 424 8.87 -27.30 -8.20
CA GLY A 424 9.18 -25.91 -7.88
C GLY A 424 9.46 -25.06 -9.11
N ALA A 425 10.11 -25.61 -10.15
CA ALA A 425 10.30 -24.92 -11.43
C ALA A 425 8.97 -24.66 -12.14
N GLU A 426 8.07 -25.65 -12.17
CA GLU A 426 6.71 -25.48 -12.71
C GLU A 426 5.88 -24.45 -11.91
N LEU A 427 6.02 -24.42 -10.58
CA LEU A 427 5.40 -23.40 -9.74
C LEU A 427 5.97 -22.00 -10.01
N LEU A 428 7.29 -21.91 -10.17
CA LEU A 428 8.00 -20.67 -10.43
C LEU A 428 7.59 -20.07 -11.79
N ASP A 429 7.63 -20.87 -12.86
CA ASP A 429 7.21 -20.48 -14.20
C ASP A 429 5.75 -19.99 -14.20
N ARG A 430 4.85 -20.71 -13.51
CA ARG A 430 3.44 -20.29 -13.35
C ARG A 430 3.30 -18.96 -12.62
N THR A 431 4.03 -18.77 -11.52
CA THR A 431 3.97 -17.57 -10.69
C THR A 431 4.45 -16.33 -11.47
N ILE A 432 5.56 -16.47 -12.20
CA ILE A 432 6.12 -15.39 -13.04
C ILE A 432 5.16 -15.05 -14.17
N TRP A 433 4.62 -16.08 -14.83
CA TRP A 433 3.63 -15.89 -15.89
C TRP A 433 2.41 -15.11 -15.39
N GLU A 434 1.87 -15.48 -14.22
CA GLU A 434 0.74 -14.80 -13.58
C GLU A 434 1.07 -13.34 -13.26
N ALA A 435 2.20 -13.09 -12.60
CA ALA A 435 2.65 -11.74 -12.25
C ALA A 435 2.81 -10.85 -13.50
N ARG A 436 3.33 -11.40 -14.60
CA ARG A 436 3.52 -10.69 -15.86
C ARG A 436 2.19 -10.24 -16.46
N HIS A 437 1.21 -11.13 -16.52
CA HIS A 437 -0.11 -10.80 -17.08
C HIS A 437 -0.80 -9.71 -16.25
N LEU A 438 -0.68 -9.77 -14.92
CA LEU A 438 -1.23 -8.74 -14.03
C LEU A 438 -0.57 -7.37 -14.25
N TYR A 439 0.75 -7.31 -14.41
CA TYR A 439 1.45 -6.07 -14.75
C TYR A 439 1.08 -5.54 -16.13
N GLU A 440 0.95 -6.41 -17.13
CA GLU A 440 0.55 -6.02 -18.49
C GLU A 440 -0.87 -5.41 -18.50
N SER A 441 -1.82 -6.06 -17.81
CA SER A 441 -3.18 -5.53 -17.65
C SER A 441 -3.21 -4.21 -16.89
N ALA A 442 -2.46 -4.10 -15.78
CA ALA A 442 -2.37 -2.86 -15.01
C ALA A 442 -1.76 -1.73 -15.84
N LEU A 443 -0.70 -2.02 -16.61
CA LEU A 443 -0.02 -1.04 -17.47
C LEU A 443 -0.94 -0.56 -18.59
N HIS A 444 -1.73 -1.47 -19.19
CA HIS A 444 -2.68 -1.12 -20.25
C HIS A 444 -3.72 -0.10 -19.75
N VAL A 445 -4.37 -0.41 -18.62
CA VAL A 445 -5.37 0.50 -18.03
C VAL A 445 -4.74 1.84 -17.64
N ARG A 446 -3.59 1.83 -16.96
CA ARG A 446 -2.91 3.06 -16.53
C ARG A 446 -2.50 3.93 -17.72
N SER A 447 -1.92 3.34 -18.77
CA SER A 447 -1.50 4.08 -19.97
C SER A 447 -2.67 4.65 -20.77
N SER A 448 -3.89 4.13 -20.58
CA SER A 448 -5.10 4.68 -21.21
C SER A 448 -5.72 5.87 -20.47
N ILE A 449 -5.36 6.07 -19.20
CA ILE A 449 -6.00 7.07 -18.31
C ILE A 449 -5.02 8.14 -17.81
N LEU A 450 -3.76 7.75 -17.57
CA LEU A 450 -2.72 8.57 -16.96
C LEU A 450 -1.66 8.93 -18.00
N PRO A 451 -1.01 10.10 -17.85
CA PRO A 451 0.04 10.49 -18.77
C PRO A 451 1.29 9.61 -18.63
N PRO A 452 2.15 9.51 -19.66
CA PRO A 452 3.27 8.57 -19.68
C PRO A 452 4.29 8.75 -18.55
N HIS A 453 4.49 9.98 -18.09
CA HIS A 453 5.41 10.35 -17.00
C HIS A 453 4.80 10.14 -15.61
N HIS A 454 3.52 9.78 -15.50
CA HIS A 454 2.88 9.57 -14.22
C HIS A 454 3.60 8.47 -13.42
N PRO A 455 3.89 8.66 -12.12
CA PRO A 455 4.67 7.70 -11.31
C PRO A 455 4.12 6.28 -11.34
N ASP A 456 2.79 6.11 -11.30
CA ASP A 456 2.17 4.78 -11.39
C ASP A 456 2.44 4.10 -12.74
N VAL A 457 2.48 4.85 -13.85
CA VAL A 457 2.81 4.28 -15.18
C VAL A 457 4.27 3.85 -15.19
N ILE A 458 5.17 4.74 -14.77
CA ILE A 458 6.61 4.48 -14.70
C ILE A 458 6.92 3.27 -13.80
N ALA A 459 6.34 3.21 -12.60
CA ALA A 459 6.53 2.10 -11.67
C ALA A 459 6.06 0.77 -12.27
N THR A 460 4.91 0.77 -12.97
CA THR A 460 4.41 -0.45 -13.64
C THR A 460 5.34 -0.89 -14.76
N LYS A 461 5.83 0.04 -15.59
CA LYS A 461 6.81 -0.26 -16.66
C LYS A 461 8.10 -0.83 -16.09
N TYR A 462 8.62 -0.22 -15.03
CA TYR A 462 9.85 -0.66 -14.36
C TYR A 462 9.70 -2.09 -13.82
N SER A 463 8.65 -2.35 -13.04
CA SER A 463 8.41 -3.69 -12.48
C SER A 463 8.15 -4.75 -13.55
N LEU A 464 7.47 -4.39 -14.64
CA LEU A 464 7.29 -5.30 -15.78
C LEU A 464 8.62 -5.58 -16.49
N ALA A 465 9.47 -4.57 -16.70
CA ALA A 465 10.79 -4.75 -17.29
C ALA A 465 11.68 -5.68 -16.44
N GLU A 466 11.70 -5.51 -15.11
CA GLU A 466 12.40 -6.44 -14.21
C GLU A 466 11.91 -7.89 -14.35
N LEU A 467 10.60 -8.07 -14.50
CA LEU A 467 10.01 -9.41 -14.61
C LEU A 467 10.23 -10.04 -16.01
N LEU A 468 10.38 -9.22 -17.05
CA LEU A 468 10.74 -9.70 -18.39
C LEU A 468 12.21 -10.16 -18.47
N ASP A 469 13.08 -9.59 -17.65
CA ASP A 469 14.47 -10.04 -17.50
C ASP A 469 14.61 -11.29 -16.63
N TYR A 470 13.51 -11.82 -16.09
CA TYR A 470 13.55 -13.01 -15.24
C TYR A 470 13.98 -14.24 -16.08
N PRO A 471 15.03 -14.96 -15.67
CA PRO A 471 15.54 -16.09 -16.46
C PRO A 471 14.55 -17.26 -16.46
N ALA A 472 14.19 -17.75 -17.65
CA ALA A 472 13.30 -18.90 -17.82
C ALA A 472 13.92 -20.19 -17.26
N THR A 473 13.14 -21.02 -16.57
CA THR A 473 13.63 -22.26 -15.95
C THR A 473 13.59 -23.49 -16.87
N THR A 474 13.62 -23.27 -18.19
CA THR A 474 13.76 -24.29 -19.25
C THR A 474 12.63 -25.33 -19.41
N THR A 475 11.54 -25.29 -18.64
CA THR A 475 10.48 -26.33 -18.68
C THR A 475 9.17 -25.93 -19.34
N THR A 476 8.97 -24.66 -19.71
CA THR A 476 7.78 -24.24 -20.46
C THR A 476 7.95 -24.41 -21.99
N PRO A 477 6.93 -24.94 -22.72
CA PRO A 477 6.92 -24.95 -24.18
C PRO A 477 6.76 -23.50 -24.69
N GLY A 478 7.89 -22.84 -24.95
CA GLY A 478 7.92 -21.42 -25.35
C GLY A 478 9.30 -20.79 -25.40
N ALA A 479 10.39 -21.57 -25.33
CA ALA A 479 11.79 -21.11 -25.28
C ALA A 479 12.26 -20.21 -26.46
N ALA A 480 11.37 -19.86 -27.40
CA ALA A 480 11.60 -18.89 -28.46
C ALA A 480 11.43 -17.41 -28.03
N THR A 481 11.00 -17.11 -26.79
CA THR A 481 10.65 -15.73 -26.37
C THR A 481 11.73 -14.96 -25.61
N VAL A 482 12.84 -15.58 -25.20
CA VAL A 482 13.88 -14.90 -24.39
C VAL A 482 14.46 -13.67 -25.12
N GLY A 483 14.65 -13.78 -26.44
CA GLY A 483 15.08 -12.66 -27.27
C GLY A 483 14.03 -11.54 -27.36
N SER A 484 12.74 -11.88 -27.50
CA SER A 484 11.66 -10.90 -27.58
C SER A 484 11.38 -10.21 -26.24
N ASP A 485 11.52 -10.93 -25.13
CA ASP A 485 11.27 -10.40 -23.79
C ASP A 485 12.34 -9.40 -23.38
N ARG A 486 13.62 -9.69 -23.66
CA ARG A 486 14.71 -8.73 -23.42
C ARG A 486 14.58 -7.47 -24.29
N VAL A 487 14.18 -7.61 -25.55
CA VAL A 487 13.89 -6.45 -26.43
C VAL A 487 12.75 -5.62 -25.87
N ARG A 488 11.68 -6.26 -25.37
CA ARG A 488 10.55 -5.58 -24.76
C ARG A 488 10.93 -4.89 -23.44
N ALA A 489 11.73 -5.53 -22.59
CA ALA A 489 12.24 -4.94 -21.36
C ALA A 489 13.05 -3.67 -21.63
N ASN A 490 13.96 -3.72 -22.61
CA ASN A 490 14.74 -2.55 -23.02
C ASN A 490 13.85 -1.43 -23.57
N ARG A 491 12.84 -1.76 -24.39
CA ARG A 491 11.87 -0.77 -24.86
C ARG A 491 11.14 -0.08 -23.71
N LEU A 492 10.68 -0.83 -22.70
CA LEU A 492 10.03 -0.24 -21.54
C LEU A 492 10.97 0.71 -20.77
N ARG A 493 12.26 0.37 -20.67
CA ARG A 493 13.28 1.25 -20.06
C ARG A 493 13.51 2.52 -20.88
N GLU A 494 13.58 2.41 -22.21
CA GLU A 494 13.67 3.56 -23.12
C GLU A 494 12.44 4.46 -23.00
N GLU A 495 11.23 3.89 -22.92
CA GLU A 495 10.00 4.65 -22.70
C GLU A 495 9.99 5.38 -21.35
N ILE A 496 10.56 4.78 -20.30
CA ILE A 496 10.72 5.43 -18.99
C ILE A 496 11.67 6.63 -19.12
N LEU A 497 12.85 6.44 -19.71
CA LEU A 497 13.83 7.52 -19.91
C LEU A 497 13.26 8.64 -20.78
N SER A 498 12.56 8.28 -21.86
CA SER A 498 11.90 9.25 -22.72
C SER A 498 10.83 10.05 -21.99
N ALA A 499 10.11 9.47 -21.03
CA ALA A 499 9.08 10.17 -20.29
C ALA A 499 9.65 11.25 -19.37
N TYR A 500 10.86 11.06 -18.82
CA TYR A 500 11.57 12.08 -18.04
C TYR A 500 12.22 13.15 -18.91
N ASN A 501 12.70 12.81 -20.12
CA ASN A 501 13.32 13.77 -21.04
C ASN A 501 12.33 14.75 -21.72
N VAL A 502 11.00 14.58 -21.56
CA VAL A 502 10.02 15.54 -22.07
C VAL A 502 9.99 16.81 -21.19
N GLU A 503 10.25 16.71 -19.89
CA GLU A 503 10.21 17.85 -18.96
C GLU A 503 11.38 18.84 -19.23
N GLU A 504 12.59 18.36 -19.54
CA GLU A 504 13.73 19.24 -19.90
C GLU A 504 13.45 20.11 -21.15
N ARG A 505 12.59 19.65 -22.07
CA ARG A 505 12.24 20.42 -23.27
C ARG A 505 11.15 21.46 -23.05
N GLU A 506 10.33 21.31 -22.02
CA GLU A 506 9.30 22.31 -21.67
C GLU A 506 9.85 23.41 -20.76
N GLU A 507 10.90 23.15 -19.97
CA GLU A 507 11.59 24.18 -19.16
C GLU A 507 12.52 25.10 -19.98
N ASP A 508 13.14 24.59 -21.06
CA ASP A 508 13.99 25.40 -21.96
C ASP A 508 13.20 26.29 -22.95
N GLY A 509 11.86 26.25 -22.89
CA GLY A 509 10.96 26.89 -23.84
C GLY A 509 10.24 28.16 -23.37
N SER A 510 10.53 28.70 -22.19
CA SER A 510 9.86 29.89 -21.63
C SER A 510 10.74 31.12 -21.52
#